data_AF-A0A6B2LPX4-F1
#
_entry.id   AF-A0A6B2LPX4-F1
#
_cell.length_a   1.000
_cell.length_b   1.000
_cell.length_c   1.000
_cell.angle_alpha   90.00
_cell.angle_beta   90.00
_cell.angle_gamma   90.00
#
_symmetry.space_group_name_H-M   'P 1'
#
loop_
_entity.id
_entity.type
_entity.pdbx_description
1 polymer ?
#
loop_
_entity_poly.entity_id
_entity_poly.type
_entity_poly.pdbx_seq_one_letter_code
_entity_poly.pdbx_strand_id
1 'polypeptide(L)'
;MSNWACQFILKWIRLNQRQFVLSKMIHIIHECYRLQNYAAVVPLLFALENASIARLKQTWQGLPSTDVTILGQLIKVFSPLENWKTYRMALAHNKPPLIPFLGLALQGLTFIEDGNPEFVGSGLVNWKRTQMVAQLINEIR
;
A
#
# COMPACT_ATOMS: atom_id res chain seq x y z
N MET A 1 5.80 -7.69 -6.76
CA MET A 1 6.40 -7.57 -5.41
C MET A 1 5.67 -8.44 -4.39
N SER A 2 4.34 -8.32 -4.25
CA SER A 2 3.54 -9.14 -3.31
C SER A 2 3.70 -10.65 -3.52
N ASN A 3 3.55 -11.13 -4.76
CA ASN A 3 3.72 -12.55 -5.10
C ASN A 3 5.12 -13.08 -4.75
N TRP A 4 6.17 -12.29 -5.00
CA TRP A 4 7.54 -12.65 -4.64
C TRP A 4 7.67 -12.79 -3.12
N ALA A 5 7.14 -11.85 -2.33
CA ALA A 5 7.20 -11.94 -0.87
C ALA A 5 6.45 -13.17 -0.34
N CYS A 6 5.27 -13.48 -0.90
CA CYS A 6 4.54 -14.71 -0.57
C CYS A 6 5.37 -15.96 -0.86
N GLN A 7 5.92 -16.07 -2.07
CA GLN A 7 6.74 -17.22 -2.47
C GLN A 7 8.01 -17.33 -1.62
N PHE A 8 8.64 -16.20 -1.31
CA PHE A 8 9.84 -16.14 -0.49
C PHE A 8 9.60 -16.67 0.92
N ILE A 9 8.48 -16.28 1.56
CA ILE A 9 8.08 -16.80 2.87
C ILE A 9 7.75 -18.30 2.79
N LEU A 10 6.98 -18.71 1.77
CA LEU A 10 6.52 -20.11 1.61
C LEU A 10 7.64 -21.09 1.23
N LYS A 11 8.76 -20.60 0.70
CA LYS A 11 9.94 -21.43 0.37
C LYS A 11 10.53 -22.13 1.60
N TRP A 12 10.32 -21.59 2.81
CA TRP A 12 10.88 -22.14 4.04
C TRP A 12 9.98 -23.20 4.66
N ILE A 13 10.41 -24.46 4.57
CA ILE A 13 9.67 -25.63 5.10
C ILE A 13 9.73 -25.67 6.63
N ARG A 14 10.91 -25.40 7.21
CA ARG A 14 11.11 -25.45 8.67
C ARG A 14 10.42 -24.27 9.34
N LEU A 15 9.62 -24.56 10.37
CA LEU A 15 8.81 -23.56 11.08
C LEU A 15 9.66 -22.38 11.59
N ASN A 16 10.76 -22.64 12.29
CA ASN A 16 11.61 -21.60 12.88
C ASN A 16 12.23 -20.68 11.81
N GLN A 17 12.61 -21.22 10.66
CA GLN A 17 13.14 -20.42 9.53
C GLN A 17 12.04 -19.55 8.93
N ARG A 18 10.84 -20.11 8.76
CA ARG A 18 9.70 -19.37 8.24
C ARG A 18 9.25 -18.25 9.17
N GLN A 19 9.25 -18.49 10.49
CA GLN A 19 8.99 -17.48 11.52
C GLN A 19 10.02 -16.36 11.47
N PHE A 20 11.31 -16.70 11.41
CA PHE A 20 12.38 -15.72 11.27
C PHE A 20 12.23 -14.84 10.02
N VAL A 21 11.93 -15.45 8.87
CA VAL A 21 11.77 -14.74 7.61
C VAL A 21 10.52 -13.85 7.62
N LEU A 22 9.42 -14.31 8.21
CA LEU A 22 8.21 -13.51 8.38
C LEU A 22 8.45 -12.29 9.29
N SER A 23 9.14 -12.48 10.42
CA SER A 23 9.61 -11.40 11.31
C SER A 23 10.47 -10.39 10.56
N LYS A 24 11.48 -10.86 9.80
CA LYS A 24 12.32 -9.99 8.96
C LYS A 24 11.52 -9.24 7.90
N MET A 25 10.51 -9.85 7.30
CA MET A 25 9.63 -9.18 6.35
C MET A 25 8.89 -8.00 7.00
N ILE A 26 8.37 -8.17 8.22
CA ILE A 26 7.74 -7.09 8.98
C ILE A 26 8.72 -5.92 9.22
N HIS A 27 9.97 -6.22 9.58
CA HIS A 27 10.99 -5.18 9.77
C HIS A 27 11.36 -4.47 8.47
N ILE A 28 11.43 -5.18 7.34
CA ILE A 28 11.65 -4.57 6.03
C ILE A 28 10.50 -3.62 5.68
N ILE A 29 9.24 -4.03 5.91
CA ILE A 29 8.08 -3.16 5.67
C ILE A 29 8.16 -1.91 6.54
N HIS A 30 8.50 -2.07 7.82
CA HIS A 30 8.65 -0.95 8.74
C HIS A 30 9.77 0.01 8.31
N GLU A 31 10.89 -0.51 7.82
CA GLU A 31 11.98 0.31 7.30
C GLU A 31 11.58 1.04 6.00
N CYS A 32 10.87 0.38 5.08
CA CYS A 32 10.29 1.03 3.92
C CYS A 32 9.33 2.16 4.32
N TYR A 33 8.54 1.97 5.39
CA TYR A 33 7.68 3.02 5.93
C TYR A 33 8.49 4.21 6.49
N ARG A 34 9.56 3.93 7.25
CA ARG A 34 10.48 4.96 7.79
C ARG A 34 11.15 5.78 6.69
N LEU A 35 11.50 5.12 5.58
CA LEU A 35 12.07 5.73 4.37
C LEU A 35 11.01 6.38 3.46
N GLN A 36 9.74 6.42 3.87
CA GLN A 36 8.62 6.96 3.09
C GLN A 36 8.48 6.32 1.69
N ASN A 37 8.90 5.05 1.55
CA ASN A 37 8.74 4.26 0.33
C ASN A 37 7.43 3.46 0.39
N TYR A 38 6.31 4.15 0.22
CA TYR A 38 4.97 3.58 0.30
C TYR A 38 4.65 2.64 -0.87
N ALA A 39 5.30 2.85 -2.02
CA ALA A 39 5.23 1.93 -3.16
C ALA A 39 5.71 0.51 -2.82
N ALA A 40 6.64 0.35 -1.87
CA ALA A 40 7.07 -0.95 -1.36
C ALA A 40 6.21 -1.45 -0.20
N VAL A 41 5.80 -0.56 0.72
CA VAL A 41 5.03 -0.94 1.92
C VAL A 41 3.71 -1.62 1.56
N VAL A 42 2.90 -1.01 0.71
CA VAL A 42 1.53 -1.49 0.44
C VAL A 42 1.52 -2.90 -0.18
N PRO A 43 2.29 -3.19 -1.26
CA PRO A 43 2.32 -4.55 -1.81
C PRO A 43 2.87 -5.60 -0.85
N LEU A 44 3.80 -5.24 0.04
CA LEU A 44 4.35 -6.16 1.02
C LEU A 44 3.35 -6.45 2.16
N LEU A 45 2.59 -5.46 2.62
CA LEU A 45 1.48 -5.67 3.55
C LEU A 45 0.43 -6.61 2.94
N PHE A 46 0.05 -6.40 1.68
CA PHE A 46 -0.87 -7.30 0.96
C PHE A 46 -0.31 -8.72 0.80
N ALA A 47 1.01 -8.89 0.74
CA ALA A 47 1.62 -10.23 0.74
C ALA A 47 1.37 -10.95 2.08
N LEU A 48 1.44 -10.23 3.19
CA LEU A 48 1.21 -10.79 4.52
C LEU A 48 -0.27 -11.12 4.78
N GLU A 49 -1.18 -10.32 4.21
CA GLU A 49 -2.63 -10.56 4.25
C GLU A 49 -3.10 -11.61 3.25
N ASN A 50 -2.27 -11.98 2.27
CA ASN A 50 -2.61 -13.04 1.31
C ASN A 50 -3.03 -14.31 2.04
N ALA A 51 -4.12 -14.93 1.60
CA ALA A 51 -4.68 -16.14 2.23
C ALA A 51 -3.64 -17.27 2.42
N SER A 52 -2.63 -17.34 1.55
CA SER A 52 -1.56 -18.32 1.65
C SER A 52 -0.57 -18.08 2.79
N ILE A 53 -0.40 -16.84 3.22
CA ILE A 53 0.41 -16.47 4.37
C ILE A 53 -0.46 -16.37 5.64
N ALA A 54 -1.62 -15.71 5.56
CA ALA A 54 -2.53 -15.50 6.69
C ALA A 54 -3.03 -16.81 7.34
N ARG A 55 -3.12 -17.90 6.58
CA ARG A 55 -3.53 -19.23 7.11
C ARG A 55 -2.46 -19.94 7.94
N LEU A 56 -1.20 -19.50 7.92
CA LEU A 56 -0.07 -20.17 8.57
C LEU A 56 -0.03 -19.95 10.10
N LYS A 57 -1.07 -20.39 10.82
CA LYS A 57 -1.30 -20.06 12.25
C LYS A 57 -0.08 -20.29 13.16
N GLN A 58 0.59 -21.43 13.05
CA GLN A 58 1.79 -21.75 13.84
C GLN A 58 2.97 -20.79 13.57
N THR A 59 3.06 -20.24 12.36
CA THR A 59 4.10 -19.27 12.02
C THR A 59 3.81 -17.93 12.69
N TRP A 60 2.56 -17.48 12.61
CA TRP A 60 2.12 -16.23 13.25
C TRP A 60 2.23 -16.29 14.78
N GLN A 61 1.89 -17.42 15.39
CA GLN A 61 1.98 -17.62 16.84
C GLN A 61 3.41 -17.56 17.40
N GLY A 62 4.42 -17.85 16.58
CA GLY A 62 5.83 -17.81 17.02
C GLY A 62 6.52 -16.47 16.76
N LEU A 63 5.78 -15.45 16.34
CA LEU A 63 6.36 -14.12 16.17
C LEU A 63 6.53 -13.40 17.52
N PRO A 64 7.59 -12.58 17.68
CA PRO A 64 7.68 -11.66 18.80
C PRO A 64 6.47 -10.72 18.87
N SER A 65 6.01 -10.41 20.08
CA SER A 65 4.88 -9.49 20.29
C SER A 65 5.16 -8.08 19.74
N THR A 66 6.43 -7.67 19.73
CA THR A 66 6.89 -6.41 19.13
C THR A 66 6.60 -6.36 17.63
N ASP A 67 6.84 -7.45 16.91
CA ASP A 67 6.63 -7.52 15.47
C ASP A 67 5.13 -7.48 15.13
N VAL A 68 4.32 -8.19 15.92
CA VAL A 68 2.85 -8.14 15.79
C VAL A 68 2.32 -6.72 16.01
N THR A 69 2.90 -6.00 16.98
CA THR A 69 2.53 -4.60 17.27
C THR A 69 2.90 -3.67 16.12
N ILE A 70 4.12 -3.78 15.59
CA ILE A 70 4.59 -3.00 14.44
C ILE A 70 3.67 -3.24 13.23
N LEU A 71 3.39 -4.51 12.92
CA LEU A 71 2.50 -4.88 11.81
C LEU A 71 1.10 -4.27 12.00
N GLY A 72 0.54 -4.37 13.20
CA GLY A 72 -0.77 -3.78 13.51
C GLY A 72 -0.82 -2.26 13.33
N GLN A 73 0.27 -1.55 13.65
CA GLN A 73 0.36 -0.10 13.41
C GLN A 73 0.42 0.21 11.90
N LEU A 74 1.23 -0.52 11.14
CA LEU A 74 1.35 -0.35 9.70
C LEU A 74 0.02 -0.62 8.99
N ILE A 75 -0.70 -1.69 9.35
CA ILE A 75 -2.03 -1.99 8.78
C ILE A 75 -3.03 -0.85 9.03
N LYS A 76 -2.99 -0.20 10.21
CA LYS A 76 -3.85 0.96 10.49
C LYS A 76 -3.52 2.16 9.62
N VAL A 77 -2.23 2.43 9.37
CA VAL A 77 -1.79 3.54 8.52
C VAL A 77 -2.22 3.33 7.07
N PHE A 78 -2.04 2.11 6.55
CA PHE A 78 -2.34 1.74 5.16
C PHE A 78 -3.70 1.08 5.00
N SER A 79 -4.66 1.39 5.87
CA SER A 79 -6.01 0.85 5.78
C SER A 79 -6.75 1.45 4.58
N PRO A 80 -7.44 0.64 3.76
CA PRO A 80 -8.25 1.14 2.65
C PRO A 80 -9.56 1.81 3.09
N LEU A 81 -9.88 1.78 4.39
CA LEU A 81 -11.08 2.40 4.94
C LEU A 81 -11.12 3.91 4.68
N GLU A 82 -12.33 4.45 4.51
CA GLU A 82 -12.57 5.87 4.23
C GLU A 82 -11.73 6.39 3.05
N ASN A 83 -11.59 5.59 1.98
CA ASN A 83 -10.76 5.92 0.81
C ASN A 83 -9.31 6.24 1.21
N TRP A 84 -8.70 5.36 2.00
CA TRP A 84 -7.31 5.46 2.43
C TRP A 84 -7.00 6.72 3.24
N LYS A 85 -7.95 7.20 4.05
CA LYS A 85 -7.84 8.49 4.76
C LYS A 85 -6.54 8.66 5.54
N THR A 86 -6.16 7.68 6.37
CA THR A 86 -4.95 7.75 7.20
C THR A 86 -3.69 7.84 6.33
N TYR A 87 -3.64 7.05 5.26
CA TYR A 87 -2.55 7.08 4.29
C TYR A 87 -2.50 8.41 3.53
N ARG A 88 -3.65 8.95 3.09
CA ARG A 88 -3.73 10.28 2.44
C ARG A 88 -3.25 11.40 3.36
N MET A 89 -3.60 11.35 4.65
CA MET A 89 -3.09 12.30 5.66
C MET A 89 -1.57 12.19 5.81
N ALA A 90 -1.03 10.97 5.86
CA ALA A 90 0.42 10.76 5.90
C ALA A 90 1.11 11.30 4.64
N LEU A 91 0.54 11.06 3.46
CA LEU A 91 1.07 11.56 2.19
C LEU A 91 1.09 13.09 2.13
N ALA A 92 0.01 13.75 2.60
CA ALA A 92 -0.09 15.21 2.62
C ALA A 92 0.83 15.89 3.65
N HIS A 93 1.15 15.20 4.75
CA HIS A 93 1.98 15.74 5.82
C HIS A 93 3.50 15.57 5.56
N ASN A 94 3.88 14.46 4.94
CA ASN A 94 5.27 14.11 4.73
C ASN A 94 5.89 14.85 3.53
N LYS A 95 7.18 15.19 3.64
CA LYS A 95 7.94 15.89 2.61
C LYS A 95 8.94 14.95 1.93
N PRO A 96 9.31 15.19 0.66
CA PRO A 96 10.31 14.40 -0.04
C PRO A 96 11.65 14.26 0.72
N PRO A 97 12.39 13.15 0.55
CA PRO A 97 12.17 12.08 -0.44
C PRO A 97 11.07 11.08 -0.01
N LEU A 98 10.07 10.88 -0.88
CA LEU A 98 8.91 10.02 -0.64
C LEU A 98 8.52 9.32 -1.96
N ILE A 99 8.08 8.07 -1.89
CA ILE A 99 7.58 7.31 -3.04
C ILE A 99 6.15 6.84 -2.76
N PRO A 100 5.12 7.46 -3.38
CA PRO A 100 3.72 7.13 -3.09
C PRO A 100 3.32 5.78 -3.68
N PHE A 101 2.32 5.13 -3.05
CA PHE A 101 1.62 4.00 -3.66
C PHE A 101 0.72 4.49 -4.81
N LEU A 102 1.15 4.22 -6.04
CA LEU A 102 0.50 4.72 -7.25
C LEU A 102 -0.92 4.15 -7.48
N GLY A 103 -1.25 3.00 -6.88
CA GLY A 103 -2.59 2.40 -7.04
C GLY A 103 -3.72 3.33 -6.59
N LEU A 104 -3.49 4.15 -5.56
CA LEU A 104 -4.48 5.13 -5.10
C LEU A 104 -4.67 6.29 -6.09
N ALA A 105 -3.59 6.73 -6.71
CA ALA A 105 -3.62 7.75 -7.76
C ALA A 105 -4.37 7.24 -9.00
N LEU A 106 -4.07 6.01 -9.44
CA LEU A 106 -4.73 5.39 -10.57
C LEU A 106 -6.23 5.22 -10.31
N GLN A 107 -6.62 4.81 -9.11
CA GLN A 107 -8.03 4.75 -8.71
C GLN A 107 -8.71 6.12 -8.81
N GLY A 108 -8.03 7.18 -8.37
CA GLY A 108 -8.52 8.56 -8.50
C GLY A 108 -8.67 9.00 -9.95
N LEU A 109 -7.71 8.66 -10.81
CA LEU A 109 -7.79 8.94 -12.25
C LEU A 109 -9.00 8.23 -12.85
N THR A 110 -9.14 6.91 -12.66
CA THR A 110 -10.29 6.15 -13.16
C THR A 110 -11.62 6.76 -12.69
N PHE A 111 -11.74 7.15 -11.42
CA PHE A 111 -12.95 7.81 -10.91
C PHE A 111 -13.25 9.13 -11.62
N ILE A 112 -12.23 9.95 -11.92
CA ILE A 112 -12.40 11.19 -12.67
C ILE A 112 -12.81 10.88 -14.12
N GLU A 113 -12.18 9.90 -14.76
CA GLU A 113 -12.47 9.55 -16.15
C GLU A 113 -13.88 8.99 -16.33
N ASP A 114 -14.31 8.07 -15.46
CA ASP A 114 -15.63 7.44 -15.54
C ASP A 114 -16.76 8.42 -15.14
N GLY A 115 -16.47 9.34 -14.21
CA GLY A 115 -17.46 10.29 -13.69
C GLY A 115 -17.60 11.58 -14.50
N ASN A 116 -16.66 11.89 -15.39
CA ASN A 116 -16.63 13.16 -16.11
C ASN A 116 -16.36 12.93 -17.61
N PRO A 117 -17.31 13.26 -18.50
CA PRO A 117 -17.12 13.08 -19.93
C PRO A 117 -16.00 13.98 -20.45
N GLU A 118 -15.27 13.49 -21.44
CA GLU A 118 -14.16 14.23 -22.07
C GLU A 118 -14.64 15.49 -22.79
N PHE A 119 -15.83 15.42 -23.39
CA PHE A 119 -16.46 16.53 -24.11
C PHE A 119 -17.82 16.86 -23.50
N VAL A 120 -18.19 18.15 -23.57
CA VAL A 120 -19.49 18.66 -23.13
C VAL A 120 -20.20 19.40 -24.27
N GLY A 121 -21.54 19.35 -24.27
CA GLY A 121 -22.36 20.01 -25.28
C GLY A 121 -22.02 19.57 -26.70
N SER A 122 -21.67 20.53 -27.55
CA SER A 122 -21.37 20.36 -28.98
C SER A 122 -19.94 19.90 -29.29
N GLY A 123 -19.31 19.13 -28.38
CA GLY A 123 -17.95 18.61 -28.57
C GLY A 123 -16.83 19.52 -28.04
N LEU A 124 -17.15 20.42 -27.10
CA LEU A 124 -16.14 21.25 -26.43
C LEU A 124 -15.44 20.45 -25.34
N VAL A 125 -14.13 20.65 -25.18
CA VAL A 125 -13.33 19.98 -24.14
C VAL A 125 -13.85 20.33 -22.75
N ASN A 126 -14.02 19.31 -21.90
CA ASN A 126 -14.37 19.48 -20.51
C ASN A 126 -13.15 19.91 -19.69
N TRP A 127 -12.89 21.21 -19.62
CA TRP A 127 -11.78 21.77 -18.82
C TRP A 127 -11.86 21.44 -17.33
N LYS A 128 -13.06 21.22 -16.79
CA LYS A 128 -13.22 20.84 -15.38
C LYS A 128 -12.60 19.46 -15.12
N ARG A 129 -12.84 18.49 -16.01
CA ARG A 129 -12.19 17.17 -15.99
C ARG A 129 -10.68 17.32 -16.04
N THR A 130 -10.15 18.11 -16.98
CA THR A 130 -8.71 18.34 -17.14
C THR A 130 -8.08 18.95 -15.88
N GLN A 131 -8.76 19.91 -15.25
CA GLN A 131 -8.32 20.51 -13.98
C GLN A 131 -8.27 19.48 -12.85
N MET A 132 -9.26 18.59 -12.74
CA MET A 132 -9.28 17.54 -11.72
C MET A 132 -8.12 16.56 -11.89
N VAL A 133 -7.83 16.14 -13.13
CA VAL A 133 -6.66 15.29 -13.45
C VAL A 133 -5.36 16.01 -13.07
N ALA A 134 -5.21 17.28 -13.44
CA ALA A 134 -4.02 18.06 -13.11
C ALA A 134 -3.81 18.23 -11.60
N GLN A 135 -4.89 18.45 -10.84
CA GLN A 135 -4.84 18.52 -9.37
C GLN A 135 -4.33 17.20 -8.77
N LEU A 136 -4.90 16.07 -9.19
CA LEU A 136 -4.48 14.76 -8.72
C LEU A 136 -3.01 14.45 -9.04
N ILE A 137 -2.54 14.78 -10.25
CA ILE A 137 -1.13 14.60 -10.62
C ILE A 137 -0.20 15.43 -9.72
N ASN A 138 -0.59 16.66 -9.40
CA ASN A 138 0.19 17.52 -8.52
C ASN A 138 0.25 17.04 -7.07
N GLU A 139 -0.75 16.28 -6.59
CA GLU A 139 -0.74 15.67 -5.26
C GLU A 139 0.29 14.54 -5.12
N ILE A 140 0.75 13.96 -6.23
CA ILE A 140 1.65 12.80 -6.27
C ILE A 140 3.11 13.24 -6.54
N ARG A 141 3.31 14.51 -6.91
CA ARG A 141 4.59 15.07 -7.35
C ARG A 141 5.53 15.42 -6.20
#